data_AF-A0A3N5QT43-F1
#
_entry.id   AF-A0A3N5QT43-F1
#
_cell.length_a   1.000
_cell.length_b   1.000
_cell.length_c   1.000
_cell.angle_alpha   90.00
_cell.angle_beta   90.00
_cell.angle_gamma   90.00
#
_symmetry.space_group_name_H-M   'P 1'
#
loop_
_entity.id
_entity.type
_entity.pdbx_description
1 polymer ?
#
loop_
_entity_poly.entity_id
_entity_poly.type
_entity_poly.pdbx_seq_one_letter_code
_entity_poly.pdbx_strand_id
1 'polypeptide(L)'
;MVPPNPRRNFRFWLLVLLLAGSPELGGALRNGLCRGDDAKGTRLEQVRFRDGKGVSRQVSGRVLTEAADGGILVEGQDGRLWTVEPAQLDGRTAGDQSFSPLTPEALSQQLLQELGADFEIVFARHYVVATNAGKPYGQWCASLFERLQGAFQNYWRQRGMEPREPEFPLVAIVLKNEREFARFATRDAGPDAAGAKGYFSIETNRMVLYDLTASGNGPATTPAEISRRLAAAPFNIATVIHEATHQIAFNSGIHTRLADNPLWVTEGMAMFFETPDLTSRAGWRTVGAVN
;
A
#
# COMPACT_ATOMS: atom_id res chain seq x y z
N MET A 1 -21.36 -31.61 -7.82
CA MET A 1 -20.25 -30.63 -7.73
C MET A 1 -20.84 -29.39 -7.07
N VAL A 2 -20.53 -29.16 -5.78
CA VAL A 2 -21.15 -28.08 -4.99
C VAL A 2 -20.46 -26.76 -5.36
N PRO A 3 -21.19 -25.69 -5.72
CA PRO A 3 -20.59 -24.41 -6.04
C PRO A 3 -19.89 -23.82 -4.80
N PRO A 4 -18.78 -23.09 -4.96
CA PRO A 4 -18.07 -22.50 -3.84
C PRO A 4 -18.97 -21.48 -3.12
N ASN A 5 -18.98 -21.54 -1.79
CA ASN A 5 -19.81 -20.73 -0.92
C ASN A 5 -19.33 -19.26 -0.91
N PRO A 6 -20.11 -18.29 -1.40
CA PRO A 6 -19.71 -16.87 -1.50
C PRO A 6 -19.49 -16.20 -0.13
N ARG A 7 -20.02 -16.76 0.96
CA ARG A 7 -19.82 -16.24 2.32
C ARG A 7 -18.41 -16.46 2.86
N ARG A 8 -17.63 -17.36 2.27
CA ARG A 8 -16.25 -17.66 2.70
C ARG A 8 -15.25 -16.64 2.17
N ASN A 9 -15.51 -16.05 1.00
CA ASN A 9 -14.70 -14.98 0.41
C ASN A 9 -14.92 -13.64 1.13
N PHE A 10 -16.14 -13.35 1.58
CA PHE A 10 -16.47 -12.09 2.25
C PHE A 10 -15.75 -11.89 3.60
N ARG A 11 -15.49 -12.98 4.34
CA ARG A 11 -14.73 -12.95 5.60
C ARG A 11 -13.21 -12.79 5.39
N PHE A 12 -12.69 -13.14 4.22
CA PHE A 12 -11.28 -13.00 3.89
C PHE A 12 -10.92 -11.54 3.57
N TRP A 13 -11.82 -10.83 2.88
CA TRP A 13 -11.69 -9.41 2.54
C TRP A 13 -11.93 -8.47 3.73
N LEU A 14 -12.86 -8.81 4.63
CA LEU A 14 -13.14 -8.02 5.84
C LEU A 14 -11.92 -7.89 6.78
N LEU A 15 -10.96 -8.81 6.68
CA LEU A 15 -9.79 -8.89 7.56
C LEU A 15 -8.62 -8.00 7.08
N VAL A 16 -8.56 -7.70 5.78
CA VAL A 16 -7.45 -6.96 5.14
C VAL A 16 -7.49 -5.46 5.47
N LEU A 17 -8.67 -4.92 5.83
CA LEU A 17 -8.85 -3.50 6.16
C LEU A 17 -8.81 -3.15 7.66
N LEU A 18 -8.87 -4.14 8.56
CA LEU A 18 -9.10 -3.88 10.00
C LEU A 18 -7.85 -3.95 10.88
N LEU A 19 -6.66 -4.23 10.34
CA LEU A 19 -5.48 -4.48 11.17
C LEU A 19 -4.53 -3.29 11.37
N ALA A 20 -5.08 -2.08 11.48
CA ALA A 20 -4.34 -0.97 12.09
C ALA A 20 -5.28 0.15 12.61
N GLY A 21 -6.30 -0.22 13.37
CA GLY A 21 -7.11 0.74 14.10
C GLY A 21 -7.54 0.14 15.42
N SER A 22 -6.85 0.48 16.52
CA SER A 22 -7.39 0.25 17.85
C SER A 22 -8.78 0.89 17.91
N PRO A 23 -9.85 0.13 18.24
CA PRO A 23 -11.23 0.62 18.16
C PRO A 23 -11.52 1.77 19.14
N GLU A 24 -10.63 2.03 20.10
CA GLU A 24 -10.80 3.10 21.09
C GLU A 24 -10.25 4.48 20.68
N LEU A 25 -9.45 4.56 19.60
CA LEU A 25 -8.73 5.79 19.23
C LEU A 25 -9.36 6.61 18.10
N GLY A 26 -10.42 6.11 17.47
CA GLY A 26 -11.05 6.77 16.31
C GLY A 26 -11.89 8.00 16.66
N GLY A 27 -12.41 8.13 17.88
CA GLY A 27 -13.47 9.11 18.17
C GLY A 27 -13.05 10.59 18.06
N ALA A 28 -11.86 10.94 18.54
CA ALA A 28 -11.43 12.34 18.64
C ALA A 28 -10.82 12.89 17.34
N LEU A 29 -10.09 12.06 16.58
CA LEU A 29 -9.52 12.43 15.28
C LEU A 29 -10.54 12.39 14.12
N ARG A 30 -11.62 11.60 14.25
CA ARG A 30 -12.68 11.46 13.22
C ARG A 30 -13.42 12.74 12.91
N ASN A 31 -13.69 13.59 13.90
CA ASN A 31 -14.51 14.80 13.70
C ASN A 31 -13.77 15.96 13.01
N GLY A 32 -12.43 15.90 12.89
CA GLY A 32 -11.63 16.92 12.21
C GLY A 32 -11.47 16.69 10.69
N LEU A 33 -11.50 15.43 10.25
CA LEU A 33 -11.16 15.04 8.87
C LEU A 33 -12.29 15.29 7.84
N CYS A 34 -13.48 15.73 8.27
CA CYS A 34 -14.63 16.01 7.40
C CYS A 34 -14.70 17.44 6.86
N ARG A 35 -13.72 18.31 7.17
CA ARG A 35 -13.59 19.61 6.51
C ARG A 35 -12.58 19.50 5.37
N GLY A 36 -13.07 19.77 4.16
CA GLY A 36 -12.25 19.75 2.95
C GLY A 36 -11.04 20.66 3.07
N ASP A 37 -9.92 20.20 2.50
CA ASP A 37 -8.67 20.93 2.33
C ASP A 37 -8.20 21.75 3.55
N ASP A 38 -8.25 21.16 4.76
CA ASP A 38 -7.33 21.61 5.80
C ASP A 38 -5.92 21.47 5.23
N ALA A 39 -5.27 22.61 5.01
CA ALA A 39 -4.02 22.71 4.28
C ALA A 39 -2.99 21.78 4.94
N LYS A 40 -2.64 20.69 4.25
CA LYS A 40 -1.55 19.79 4.66
C LYS A 40 -0.38 20.64 5.14
N GLY A 41 0.18 20.32 6.31
CA GLY A 41 1.35 21.03 6.83
C GLY A 41 2.42 21.17 5.74
N THR A 42 2.77 22.40 5.37
CA THR A 42 3.71 22.65 4.27
C THR A 42 5.16 22.67 4.75
N ARG A 43 5.38 22.70 6.06
CA ARG A 43 6.69 22.75 6.68
C ARG A 43 7.18 21.36 7.07
N LEU A 44 8.49 21.16 6.95
CA LEU A 44 9.16 19.99 7.49
C LEU A 44 9.35 20.17 9.00
N GLU A 45 8.87 19.19 9.75
CA GLU A 45 8.99 19.10 11.20
C GLU A 45 9.78 17.86 11.59
N GLN A 46 10.54 17.99 12.68
CA GLN A 46 11.17 16.89 13.39
C GLN A 46 10.29 16.51 14.57
N VAL A 47 9.65 15.35 14.53
CA VAL A 47 8.74 14.87 15.59
C VAL A 47 9.39 13.69 16.32
N ARG A 48 9.49 13.79 17.64
CA ARG A 48 10.00 12.73 18.54
C ARG A 48 8.89 12.23 19.44
N PHE A 49 8.72 10.92 19.51
CA PHE A 49 7.65 10.29 20.28
C PHE A 49 8.00 8.84 20.61
N ARG A 50 7.21 8.22 21.50
CA ARG A 50 7.24 6.78 21.76
C ARG A 50 6.09 6.09 21.04
N ASP A 51 6.38 5.11 20.19
CA ASP A 51 5.35 4.36 19.47
C ASP A 51 4.52 3.46 20.42
N GLY A 52 3.48 2.81 19.91
CA GLY A 52 2.62 1.92 20.71
C GLY A 52 3.34 0.72 21.34
N LYS A 53 4.60 0.44 20.97
CA LYS A 53 5.47 -0.57 21.59
C LYS A 53 6.47 0.03 22.58
N GLY A 54 6.36 1.33 22.87
CA GLY A 54 7.25 2.08 23.75
C GLY A 54 8.61 2.40 23.13
N VAL A 55 8.80 2.16 21.83
CA VAL A 55 10.08 2.43 21.14
C VAL A 55 10.15 3.92 20.80
N SER A 56 11.26 4.57 21.17
CA SER A 56 11.48 5.97 20.78
C SER A 56 11.69 6.07 19.26
N ARG A 57 10.95 6.99 18.65
CA ARG A 57 10.96 7.29 17.22
C ARG A 57 11.29 8.76 17.03
N GLN A 58 12.01 9.02 15.94
CA GLN A 58 12.17 10.35 15.39
C GLN A 58 11.78 10.31 13.92
N VAL A 59 10.84 11.17 13.53
CA VAL A 59 10.30 11.24 12.18
C VAL A 59 10.48 12.65 11.64
N SER A 60 11.11 12.75 10.47
CA SER A 60 11.07 13.92 9.61
C SER A 60 9.78 13.87 8.79
N GLY A 61 8.88 14.83 8.97
CA GLY A 61 7.56 14.78 8.35
C GLY A 61 6.82 16.11 8.36
N ARG A 62 5.55 16.08 7.99
CA ARG A 62 4.62 17.20 8.18
C ARG A 62 3.49 16.80 9.11
N VAL A 63 3.02 17.72 9.94
CA VAL A 63 1.79 17.53 10.72
C VAL A 63 0.60 17.79 9.80
N LEU A 64 -0.25 16.78 9.61
CA LEU A 64 -1.46 16.87 8.80
C LEU A 64 -2.62 17.48 9.58
N THR A 65 -2.76 17.10 10.86
CA THR A 65 -3.77 17.64 11.75
C THR A 65 -3.33 17.49 13.21
N GLU A 66 -3.88 18.34 14.07
CA GLU A 66 -3.74 18.30 15.52
C GLU A 66 -5.14 18.22 16.13
N ALA A 67 -5.38 17.18 16.91
CA ALA A 67 -6.62 16.95 17.63
C ALA A 67 -6.73 17.92 18.81
N ALA A 68 -7.96 18.12 19.28
CA ALA A 68 -8.25 19.04 20.39
C ALA A 68 -7.59 18.64 21.72
N ASP A 69 -7.24 17.37 21.88
CA ASP A 69 -6.51 16.85 23.05
C ASP A 69 -4.99 17.00 22.93
N GLY A 70 -4.49 17.53 21.80
CA GLY A 70 -3.07 17.70 21.49
C GLY A 70 -2.44 16.52 20.75
N GLY A 71 -3.22 15.49 20.38
CA GLY A 71 -2.74 14.39 19.54
C GLY A 71 -2.45 14.88 18.13
N ILE A 72 -1.47 14.29 17.45
CA ILE A 72 -1.08 14.73 16.10
C ILE A 72 -1.07 13.57 15.11
N LEU A 73 -1.46 13.86 13.87
CA LEU A 73 -1.24 12.98 12.73
C LEU A 73 -0.05 13.51 11.93
N VAL A 74 1.02 12.72 11.85
CA VAL A 74 2.24 13.08 11.13
C VAL A 74 2.37 12.21 9.88
N GLU A 75 2.66 12.84 8.74
CA GLU A 75 3.06 12.14 7.52
C GLU A 75 4.57 12.28 7.34
N GLY A 76 5.29 11.16 7.44
CA GLY A 76 6.73 11.11 7.22
C GLY A 76 7.09 11.40 5.77
N GLN A 77 8.35 11.77 5.52
CA GLN A 77 8.85 11.97 4.15
C GLN A 77 8.82 10.68 3.30
N ASP A 78 8.71 9.51 3.93
CA ASP A 78 8.51 8.21 3.28
C ASP A 78 7.03 7.90 2.98
N GLY A 79 6.11 8.81 3.32
CA GLY A 79 4.67 8.66 3.13
C GLY A 79 3.96 7.87 4.24
N ARG A 80 4.67 7.41 5.28
CA ARG A 80 4.03 6.73 6.41
C ARG A 80 3.26 7.73 7.28
N LEU A 81 2.05 7.33 7.69
CA LEU A 81 1.23 8.03 8.66
C LEU A 81 1.53 7.53 10.08
N TRP A 82 1.62 8.47 11.01
CA TRP A 82 1.84 8.23 12.42
C TRP A 82 0.79 8.98 13.23
N THR A 83 -0.06 8.23 13.92
CA THR A 83 -0.93 8.78 14.96
C THR A 83 -0.13 8.83 16.25
N VAL A 84 0.09 10.03 16.79
CA VAL A 84 0.87 10.25 18.01
C VAL A 84 -0.04 10.86 19.05
N GLU A 85 -0.30 10.12 20.13
CA GLU A 85 -1.08 10.62 21.26
C GLU A 85 -0.30 11.67 22.05
N PRO A 86 -0.98 12.59 22.77
CA PRO A 86 -0.32 13.61 23.59
C PRO A 86 0.69 13.01 24.59
N ALA A 87 0.34 11.87 25.20
CA ALA A 87 1.18 11.18 26.17
C ALA A 87 2.41 10.49 25.55
N GLN A 88 2.38 10.24 24.24
CA GLN A 88 3.48 9.63 23.48
C GLN A 88 4.46 10.69 22.95
N LEU A 89 4.02 11.94 22.80
CA LEU A 89 4.79 13.00 22.18
C LEU A 89 5.88 13.50 23.13
N ASP A 90 7.15 13.25 22.77
CA ASP A 90 8.31 13.74 23.53
C ASP A 90 8.74 15.14 23.05
N GLY A 91 8.42 15.53 21.82
CA GLY A 91 8.53 16.91 21.33
C GLY A 91 8.54 17.03 19.81
N ARG A 92 8.24 18.23 19.29
CA ARG A 92 8.31 18.56 17.87
C ARG A 92 9.04 19.88 17.63
N THR A 93 9.81 19.95 16.55
CA THR A 93 10.50 21.18 16.13
C THR A 93 10.20 21.44 14.66
N ALA A 94 9.58 22.58 14.36
CA ALA A 94 9.39 23.03 13.00
C ALA A 94 10.69 23.64 12.45
N GLY A 95 11.13 23.19 11.28
CA GLY A 95 12.24 23.79 10.56
C GLY A 95 11.77 24.91 9.62
N ASP A 96 12.74 25.57 8.97
CA ASP A 96 12.48 26.57 7.93
C ASP A 96 12.29 25.95 6.54
N GLN A 97 12.55 24.65 6.40
CA GLN A 97 12.43 23.93 5.14
C GLN A 97 10.97 23.56 4.86
N SER A 98 10.57 23.64 3.59
CA SER A 98 9.30 23.07 3.13
C SER A 98 9.39 21.55 3.14
N PHE A 99 8.27 20.90 3.43
CA PHE A 99 8.16 19.45 3.35
C PHE A 99 8.34 18.99 1.90
N SER A 100 9.13 17.95 1.71
CA SER A 100 9.21 17.20 0.46
C SER A 100 9.32 15.69 0.75
N PRO A 101 8.68 14.84 -0.06
CA PRO A 101 8.90 13.40 -0.04
C PRO A 101 10.38 13.04 -0.24
N LEU A 102 10.78 11.89 0.30
CA LEU A 102 12.09 11.31 -0.02
C LEU A 102 12.18 11.03 -1.53
N THR A 103 13.37 11.21 -2.10
CA THR A 103 13.64 10.75 -3.46
C THR A 103 13.57 9.21 -3.51
N PRO A 104 13.32 8.61 -4.69
CA PRO A 104 13.34 7.15 -4.83
C PRO A 104 14.60 6.51 -4.26
N GLU A 105 15.77 7.13 -4.46
CA GLU A 105 17.06 6.62 -3.98
C GLU A 105 17.14 6.68 -2.45
N ALA A 106 16.78 7.80 -1.84
CA ALA A 106 16.78 7.95 -0.38
C ALA A 106 15.78 6.97 0.28
N LEU A 107 14.59 6.84 -0.30
CA LEU A 107 13.59 5.87 0.14
C LEU A 107 14.09 4.44 0.01
N SER A 108 14.81 4.11 -1.07
CA SER A 108 15.39 2.78 -1.25
C SER A 108 16.45 2.44 -0.20
N GLN A 109 17.26 3.42 0.21
CA GLN A 109 18.25 3.22 1.29
C GLN A 109 17.56 2.96 2.62
N GLN A 110 16.50 3.71 2.92
CA GLN A 110 15.68 3.47 4.10
C GLN A 110 15.06 2.06 4.08
N LEU A 111 14.49 1.64 2.93
CA LEU A 111 13.90 0.30 2.78
C LEU A 111 14.94 -0.81 2.96
N LEU A 112 16.13 -0.69 2.39
CA LEU A 112 17.19 -1.70 2.56
C LEU A 112 17.68 -1.80 4.01
N GLN A 113 17.75 -0.67 4.72
CA GLN A 113 18.08 -0.65 6.16
C GLN A 113 16.99 -1.33 7.00
N GLU A 114 15.72 -1.15 6.63
CA GLU A 114 14.57 -1.73 7.33
C GLU A 114 14.41 -3.25 7.06
N LEU A 115 14.58 -3.66 5.79
CA LEU A 115 14.24 -5.01 5.32
C LEU A 115 15.42 -5.98 5.35
N GLY A 116 16.65 -5.47 5.32
CA GLY A 116 17.88 -6.25 5.38
C GLY A 116 18.51 -6.56 4.02
N ALA A 117 19.71 -7.12 4.06
CA ALA A 117 20.60 -7.27 2.91
C ALA A 117 20.13 -8.26 1.83
N ASP A 118 19.15 -9.12 2.12
CA ASP A 118 18.59 -10.08 1.17
C ASP A 118 17.63 -9.41 0.15
N PHE A 119 17.29 -8.14 0.36
CA PHE A 119 16.43 -7.38 -0.54
C PHE A 119 17.23 -6.66 -1.62
N GLU A 120 16.69 -6.69 -2.83
CA GLU A 120 17.13 -5.93 -3.98
C GLU A 120 16.10 -4.85 -4.31
N ILE A 121 16.55 -3.76 -4.94
CA ILE A 121 15.68 -2.66 -5.36
C ILE A 121 15.47 -2.69 -6.87
N VAL A 122 14.22 -2.51 -7.29
CA VAL A 122 13.81 -2.26 -8.68
C VAL A 122 13.09 -0.93 -8.73
N PHE A 123 13.62 0.01 -9.49
CA PHE A 123 13.00 1.31 -9.75
C PHE A 123 12.08 1.24 -10.98
N ALA A 124 10.96 1.95 -10.90
CA ALA A 124 10.12 2.31 -12.02
C ALA A 124 9.74 3.79 -11.92
N ARG A 125 8.84 4.25 -12.80
CA ARG A 125 8.49 5.68 -12.90
C ARG A 125 7.83 6.20 -11.62
N HIS A 126 6.86 5.47 -11.08
CA HIS A 126 6.13 5.80 -9.87
C HIS A 126 6.48 4.88 -8.70
N TYR A 127 7.16 3.75 -8.94
CA TYR A 127 7.38 2.71 -7.94
C TYR A 127 8.85 2.52 -7.50
N VAL A 128 9.03 2.25 -6.22
CA VAL A 128 10.23 1.63 -5.63
C VAL A 128 9.83 0.25 -5.13
N VAL A 129 10.30 -0.80 -5.82
CA VAL A 129 10.01 -2.19 -5.45
C VAL A 129 11.20 -2.76 -4.69
N ALA A 130 10.99 -3.13 -3.43
CA ALA A 130 11.96 -3.87 -2.63
C ALA A 130 11.61 -5.35 -2.69
N THR A 131 12.50 -6.19 -3.21
CA THR A 131 12.21 -7.61 -3.46
C THR A 131 13.32 -8.52 -2.94
N ASN A 132 12.97 -9.60 -2.25
CA ASN A 132 13.88 -10.73 -2.04
C ASN A 132 13.45 -11.98 -2.86
N ALA A 133 12.45 -11.81 -3.75
CA ALA A 133 12.03 -12.80 -4.75
C ALA A 133 12.92 -12.81 -6.01
N GLY A 134 13.96 -11.98 -6.04
CA GLY A 134 14.82 -11.77 -7.20
C GLY A 134 14.33 -10.68 -8.14
N LYS A 135 15.28 -9.99 -8.78
CA LYS A 135 15.03 -8.91 -9.73
C LYS A 135 14.04 -9.21 -10.86
N PRO A 136 14.06 -10.40 -11.53
CA PRO A 136 13.14 -10.66 -12.64
C PRO A 136 11.67 -10.57 -12.25
N TYR A 137 11.31 -11.11 -11.07
CA TYR A 137 9.95 -11.04 -10.56
C TYR A 137 9.60 -9.62 -10.08
N GLY A 138 10.53 -8.94 -9.40
CA GLY A 138 10.35 -7.53 -9.02
C GLY A 138 10.11 -6.60 -10.22
N GLN A 139 10.84 -6.80 -11.33
CA GLN A 139 10.65 -6.07 -12.58
C GLN A 139 9.31 -6.37 -13.25
N TRP A 140 8.86 -7.62 -13.19
CA TRP A 140 7.52 -7.99 -13.67
C TRP A 140 6.42 -7.28 -12.87
N CYS A 141 6.52 -7.28 -11.54
CA CYS A 141 5.60 -6.55 -10.65
C CYS A 141 5.59 -5.05 -10.95
N ALA A 142 6.76 -4.42 -11.01
CA ALA A 142 6.88 -2.99 -11.33
C ALA A 142 6.21 -2.66 -12.68
N SER A 143 6.44 -3.48 -13.71
CA SER A 143 5.83 -3.30 -15.02
C SER A 143 4.31 -3.46 -15.00
N LEU A 144 3.77 -4.37 -14.18
CA LEU A 144 2.33 -4.52 -13.99
C LEU A 144 1.74 -3.28 -13.30
N PHE A 145 2.38 -2.79 -12.24
CA PHE A 145 1.89 -1.65 -11.47
C PHE A 145 1.88 -0.36 -12.28
N GLU A 146 2.91 -0.11 -13.10
CA GLU A 146 2.93 1.06 -14.00
C GLU A 146 1.81 1.03 -15.05
N ARG A 147 1.52 -0.16 -15.60
CA ARG A 147 0.39 -0.32 -16.53
C ARG A 147 -0.94 -0.05 -15.83
N LEU A 148 -1.11 -0.56 -14.61
CA LEU A 148 -2.30 -0.32 -13.79
C LEU A 148 -2.46 1.16 -13.45
N GLN A 149 -1.39 1.84 -13.03
CA GLN A 149 -1.40 3.27 -12.74
C GLN A 149 -1.88 4.08 -13.95
N GLY A 150 -1.28 3.85 -15.13
CA GLY A 150 -1.68 4.57 -16.34
C GLY A 150 -3.13 4.30 -16.75
N ALA A 151 -3.57 3.06 -16.69
CA ALA A 151 -4.95 2.68 -17.00
C ALA A 151 -5.96 3.26 -15.99
N PHE A 152 -5.63 3.27 -14.71
CA PHE A 152 -6.43 3.88 -13.65
C PHE A 152 -6.60 5.38 -13.88
N GLN A 153 -5.51 6.11 -14.09
CA GLN A 153 -5.52 7.54 -14.38
C GLN A 153 -6.39 7.85 -15.61
N ASN A 154 -6.19 7.11 -16.70
CA ASN A 154 -6.94 7.29 -17.94
C ASN A 154 -8.44 7.00 -17.78
N TYR A 155 -8.79 5.93 -17.07
CA TYR A 155 -10.19 5.52 -16.86
C TYR A 155 -11.01 6.63 -16.19
N TRP A 156 -10.45 7.26 -15.16
CA TRP A 156 -11.11 8.32 -14.39
C TRP A 156 -11.08 9.67 -15.11
N ARG A 157 -9.98 10.01 -15.80
CA ARG A 157 -9.92 11.22 -16.66
C ARG A 157 -10.98 11.22 -17.76
N GLN A 158 -11.21 10.08 -18.40
CA GLN A 158 -12.27 9.93 -19.40
C GLN A 158 -13.69 10.11 -18.83
N ARG A 159 -13.86 10.04 -17.50
CA ARG A 159 -15.13 10.22 -16.79
C ARG A 159 -15.24 11.59 -16.12
N GLY A 160 -14.37 12.53 -16.49
CA GLY A 160 -14.39 13.90 -15.97
C GLY A 160 -13.85 14.05 -14.55
N MET A 161 -13.20 13.03 -14.00
CA MET A 161 -12.43 13.17 -12.76
C MET A 161 -10.99 13.55 -13.08
N GLU A 162 -10.33 14.27 -12.18
CA GLU A 162 -8.91 14.63 -12.30
C GLU A 162 -8.08 13.95 -11.20
N PRO A 163 -7.88 12.62 -11.29
CA PRO A 163 -7.01 11.93 -10.35
C PRO A 163 -5.60 12.53 -10.37
N ARG A 164 -5.08 12.79 -9.17
CA ARG A 164 -3.75 13.35 -8.97
C ARG A 164 -2.68 12.30 -9.19
N GLU A 165 -1.48 12.75 -9.57
CA GLU A 165 -0.30 11.89 -9.53
C GLU A 165 0.13 11.66 -8.07
N PRO A 166 0.71 10.49 -7.74
CA PRO A 166 1.25 10.23 -6.41
C PRO A 166 2.28 11.27 -6.01
N GLU A 167 2.11 11.84 -4.81
CA GLU A 167 3.08 12.78 -4.22
C GLU A 167 4.38 12.05 -3.83
N PHE A 168 4.26 10.79 -3.38
CA PHE A 168 5.37 9.96 -2.93
C PHE A 168 5.67 8.85 -3.96
N PRO A 169 6.93 8.38 -4.07
CA PRO A 169 7.21 7.11 -4.72
C PRO A 169 6.40 5.99 -4.04
N LEU A 170 5.67 5.21 -4.82
CA LEU A 170 4.85 4.11 -4.33
C LEU A 170 5.72 2.89 -4.02
N VAL A 171 5.54 2.31 -2.85
CA VAL A 171 6.37 1.19 -2.39
C VAL A 171 5.64 -0.13 -2.54
N ALA A 172 6.32 -1.11 -3.16
CA ALA A 172 5.92 -2.50 -3.13
C ALA A 172 7.02 -3.36 -2.51
N ILE A 173 6.67 -4.16 -1.51
CA ILE A 173 7.57 -5.14 -0.89
C ILE A 173 7.19 -6.53 -1.41
N VAL A 174 8.12 -7.22 -2.06
CA VAL A 174 7.87 -8.49 -2.74
C VAL A 174 8.72 -9.60 -2.12
N LEU A 175 8.06 -10.46 -1.37
CA LEU A 175 8.66 -11.53 -0.58
C LEU A 175 8.86 -12.79 -1.46
N LYS A 176 9.90 -13.58 -1.19
CA LYS A 176 10.28 -14.70 -2.06
C LYS A 176 9.30 -15.87 -2.09
N ASN A 177 8.45 -16.01 -1.07
CA ASN A 177 7.41 -17.04 -1.01
C ASN A 177 6.40 -16.74 0.11
N GLU A 178 5.33 -17.54 0.13
CA GLU A 178 4.24 -17.49 1.11
C GLU A 178 4.73 -17.59 2.56
N ARG A 179 5.73 -18.43 2.84
CA ARG A 179 6.26 -18.59 4.20
C ARG A 179 6.93 -17.31 4.71
N GLU A 180 7.69 -16.63 3.85
CA GLU A 180 8.33 -15.37 4.23
C GLU A 180 7.32 -14.25 4.37
N PHE A 181 6.35 -14.20 3.45
CA PHE A 181 5.22 -13.28 3.54
C PHE A 181 4.46 -13.45 4.85
N ALA A 182 4.07 -14.67 5.21
CA ALA A 182 3.33 -14.93 6.45
C ALA A 182 4.10 -14.43 7.68
N ARG A 183 5.42 -14.62 7.73
CA ARG A 183 6.26 -14.10 8.83
C ARG A 183 6.34 -12.57 8.83
N PHE A 184 6.49 -11.96 7.66
CA PHE A 184 6.53 -10.51 7.52
C PHE A 184 5.18 -9.89 7.92
N ALA A 185 4.10 -10.35 7.30
CA ALA A 185 2.72 -9.91 7.52
C ALA A 185 2.32 -10.03 8.99
N THR A 186 2.65 -11.16 9.66
CA THR A 186 2.37 -11.33 11.10
C THR A 186 2.99 -10.24 11.97
N ARG A 187 4.20 -9.80 11.62
CA ARG A 187 4.92 -8.75 12.37
C ARG A 187 4.46 -7.34 12.01
N ASP A 188 4.12 -7.13 10.75
CA ASP A 188 3.82 -5.83 10.16
C ASP A 188 2.36 -5.43 10.34
N ALA A 189 1.44 -6.34 10.03
CA ALA A 189 -0.01 -6.14 10.03
C ALA A 189 -0.77 -7.16 10.90
N GLY A 190 -0.07 -8.01 11.67
CA GLY A 190 -0.70 -8.99 12.56
C GLY A 190 -1.04 -10.33 11.91
N PRO A 191 -1.42 -11.34 12.72
CA PRO A 191 -1.55 -12.74 12.29
C PRO A 191 -2.59 -12.96 11.17
N ASP A 192 -3.63 -12.15 11.18
CA ASP A 192 -4.74 -12.22 10.26
C ASP A 192 -4.33 -11.90 8.80
N ALA A 193 -3.37 -10.97 8.61
CA ALA A 193 -2.82 -10.65 7.29
C ALA A 193 -1.97 -11.79 6.70
N ALA A 194 -1.47 -12.71 7.53
CA ALA A 194 -0.57 -13.79 7.11
C ALA A 194 -1.23 -14.83 6.21
N GLY A 195 -2.57 -14.92 6.23
CA GLY A 195 -3.33 -15.82 5.36
C GLY A 195 -3.63 -15.26 3.97
N ALA A 196 -3.35 -13.97 3.72
CA ALA A 196 -3.64 -13.31 2.45
C ALA A 196 -2.59 -13.63 1.37
N LYS A 197 -2.88 -13.28 0.10
CA LYS A 197 -1.88 -13.32 -0.99
C LYS A 197 -1.08 -12.03 -1.10
N GLY A 198 -1.50 -11.02 -0.35
CA GLY A 198 -0.99 -9.66 -0.39
C GLY A 198 -1.85 -8.75 0.48
N TYR A 199 -1.36 -7.55 0.78
CA TYR A 199 -2.16 -6.48 1.37
C TYR A 199 -1.57 -5.10 1.04
N PHE A 200 -2.43 -4.09 0.98
CA PHE A 200 -2.05 -2.68 1.06
C PHE A 200 -2.22 -2.16 2.50
N SER A 201 -1.17 -1.52 3.04
CA SER A 201 -1.18 -0.88 4.36
C SER A 201 -1.47 0.61 4.22
N ILE A 202 -2.63 1.04 4.75
CA ILE A 202 -3.04 2.46 4.80
C ILE A 202 -2.01 3.29 5.58
N GLU A 203 -1.53 2.78 6.72
CA GLU A 203 -0.58 3.50 7.57
C GLU A 203 0.76 3.71 6.85
N THR A 204 1.35 2.65 6.31
CA THR A 204 2.71 2.74 5.75
C THR A 204 2.74 3.24 4.30
N ASN A 205 1.60 3.26 3.62
CA ASN A 205 1.47 3.47 2.18
C ASN A 205 2.15 2.40 1.31
N ARG A 206 2.34 1.20 1.85
CA ARG A 206 3.09 0.12 1.20
C ARG A 206 2.15 -1.00 0.82
N MET A 207 2.38 -1.56 -0.35
CA MET A 207 1.81 -2.85 -0.74
C MET A 207 2.82 -3.95 -0.43
N VAL A 208 2.37 -5.06 0.13
CA VAL A 208 3.20 -6.22 0.46
C VAL A 208 2.64 -7.45 -0.22
N LEU A 209 3.47 -8.14 -0.99
CA LEU A 209 3.11 -9.31 -1.80
C LEU A 209 4.20 -10.39 -1.66
N TYR A 210 4.00 -11.53 -2.29
CA TYR A 210 5.07 -12.51 -2.52
C TYR A 210 5.11 -13.04 -3.94
N ASP A 211 6.14 -13.82 -4.24
CA ASP A 211 6.27 -14.54 -5.49
C ASP A 211 5.20 -15.64 -5.61
N LEU A 212 4.14 -15.32 -6.36
CA LEU A 212 3.02 -16.20 -6.64
C LEU A 212 3.38 -17.29 -7.66
N THR A 213 4.59 -17.24 -8.24
CA THR A 213 5.12 -18.30 -9.11
C THR A 213 5.85 -19.38 -8.32
N ALA A 214 6.22 -19.10 -7.07
CA ALA A 214 7.01 -19.99 -6.21
C ALA A 214 6.22 -21.19 -5.62
N SER A 215 4.99 -21.43 -6.08
CA SER A 215 4.18 -22.57 -5.64
C SER A 215 4.69 -23.89 -6.23
N GLY A 216 5.13 -24.81 -5.37
CA GLY A 216 5.42 -26.23 -5.68
C GLY A 216 6.72 -26.51 -6.44
N ASN A 217 7.03 -25.76 -7.50
CA ASN A 217 8.15 -26.02 -8.41
C ASN A 217 9.27 -24.97 -8.32
N GLY A 218 9.44 -24.33 -7.17
CA GLY A 218 10.37 -23.21 -6.97
C GLY A 218 9.96 -21.92 -7.71
N PRO A 219 10.64 -20.79 -7.48
CA PRO A 219 10.32 -19.52 -8.13
C PRO A 219 10.63 -19.56 -9.63
N ALA A 220 9.85 -18.84 -10.43
CA ALA A 220 10.16 -18.63 -11.83
C ALA A 220 11.31 -17.63 -11.98
N THR A 221 12.37 -18.02 -12.70
CA THR A 221 13.60 -17.21 -12.79
C THR A 221 13.69 -16.40 -14.08
N THR A 222 12.84 -16.68 -15.08
CA THR A 222 12.83 -15.99 -16.37
C THR A 222 11.52 -15.24 -16.61
N PRO A 223 11.54 -14.07 -17.29
CA PRO A 223 10.32 -13.32 -17.61
C PRO A 223 9.26 -14.14 -18.37
N ALA A 224 9.70 -15.03 -19.28
CA ALA A 224 8.80 -15.90 -20.03
C ALA A 224 8.11 -16.93 -19.12
N GLU A 225 8.83 -17.50 -18.17
CA GLU A 225 8.26 -18.44 -17.20
C GLU A 225 7.33 -17.74 -16.20
N ILE A 226 7.72 -16.57 -15.70
CA ILE A 226 6.89 -15.75 -14.81
C ILE A 226 5.54 -15.48 -15.50
N SER A 227 5.58 -14.98 -16.74
CA SER A 227 4.38 -14.68 -17.52
C SER A 227 3.52 -15.93 -17.75
N ARG A 228 4.15 -17.07 -18.09
CA ARG A 228 3.45 -18.34 -18.30
C ARG A 228 2.74 -18.84 -17.04
N ARG A 229 3.44 -18.84 -15.90
CA ARG A 229 2.90 -19.35 -14.63
C ARG A 229 1.77 -18.47 -14.10
N LEU A 230 1.92 -17.15 -14.21
CA LEU A 230 0.89 -16.21 -13.76
C LEU A 230 -0.33 -16.21 -14.67
N ALA A 231 -0.15 -16.36 -15.99
CA ALA A 231 -1.25 -16.54 -16.92
C ALA A 231 -2.08 -17.81 -16.63
N ALA A 232 -1.45 -18.86 -16.08
CA ALA A 232 -2.14 -20.07 -15.64
C ALA A 232 -2.87 -19.92 -14.30
N ALA A 233 -2.66 -18.81 -13.58
CA ALA A 233 -3.24 -18.53 -12.28
C ALA A 233 -3.87 -17.11 -12.24
N PRO A 234 -4.95 -16.86 -13.01
CA PRO A 234 -5.53 -15.52 -13.13
C PRO A 234 -5.97 -14.90 -11.80
N PHE A 235 -6.42 -15.72 -10.85
CA PHE A 235 -6.77 -15.25 -9.50
C PHE A 235 -5.58 -14.73 -8.70
N ASN A 236 -4.35 -15.17 -8.99
CA ASN A 236 -3.15 -14.62 -8.36
C ASN A 236 -2.88 -13.20 -8.88
N ILE A 237 -3.01 -12.99 -10.19
CA ILE A 237 -2.87 -11.67 -10.82
C ILE A 237 -3.97 -10.72 -10.30
N ALA A 238 -5.22 -11.20 -10.22
CA ALA A 238 -6.34 -10.39 -9.71
C ALA A 238 -6.03 -9.83 -8.32
N THR A 239 -5.58 -10.66 -7.36
CA THR A 239 -5.21 -10.16 -6.03
C THR A 239 -4.08 -9.12 -6.07
N VAL A 240 -3.06 -9.31 -6.91
CA VAL A 240 -1.98 -8.32 -7.06
C VAL A 240 -2.51 -6.98 -7.58
N ILE A 241 -3.46 -7.01 -8.53
CA ILE A 241 -4.10 -5.80 -9.07
C ILE A 241 -5.02 -5.17 -8.02
N HIS A 242 -5.71 -5.96 -7.22
CA HIS A 242 -6.57 -5.49 -6.12
C HIS A 242 -5.79 -4.58 -5.17
N GLU A 243 -4.71 -5.10 -4.61
CA GLU A 243 -3.89 -4.36 -3.64
C GLU A 243 -3.23 -3.13 -4.26
N ALA A 244 -2.76 -3.26 -5.50
CA ALA A 244 -2.17 -2.13 -6.22
C ALA A 244 -3.21 -1.05 -6.53
N THR A 245 -4.48 -1.43 -6.77
CA THR A 245 -5.59 -0.48 -6.99
C THR A 245 -5.87 0.30 -5.72
N HIS A 246 -5.88 -0.34 -4.54
CA HIS A 246 -5.99 0.40 -3.28
C HIS A 246 -4.88 1.45 -3.16
N GLN A 247 -3.61 1.05 -3.36
CA GLN A 247 -2.49 1.97 -3.27
C GLN A 247 -2.65 3.15 -4.23
N ILE A 248 -3.01 2.92 -5.49
CA ILE A 248 -3.20 3.99 -6.48
C ILE A 248 -4.37 4.90 -6.08
N ALA A 249 -5.50 4.34 -5.64
CA ALA A 249 -6.68 5.13 -5.25
C ALA A 249 -6.41 6.05 -4.06
N PHE A 250 -5.70 5.55 -3.03
CA PHE A 250 -5.29 6.34 -1.86
C PHE A 250 -4.20 7.38 -2.14
N ASN A 251 -3.49 7.28 -3.27
CA ASN A 251 -2.45 8.23 -3.68
C ASN A 251 -2.86 9.13 -4.86
N SER A 252 -4.08 9.00 -5.37
CA SER A 252 -4.61 9.81 -6.48
C SER A 252 -5.68 10.82 -6.05
N GLY A 253 -5.99 10.88 -4.75
CA GLY A 253 -7.05 11.75 -4.22
C GLY A 253 -8.46 11.21 -4.42
N ILE A 254 -8.62 9.97 -4.88
CA ILE A 254 -9.91 9.29 -4.93
C ILE A 254 -10.33 8.79 -3.55
N HIS A 255 -9.36 8.30 -2.77
CA HIS A 255 -9.54 7.95 -1.36
C HIS A 255 -8.56 8.74 -0.50
N THR A 256 -8.93 8.95 0.76
CA THR A 256 -8.09 9.63 1.75
C THR A 256 -7.70 8.66 2.85
N ARG A 257 -6.40 8.44 3.07
CA ARG A 257 -5.91 7.52 4.10
C ARG A 257 -6.37 7.98 5.49
N LEU A 258 -6.77 7.03 6.34
CA LEU A 258 -7.36 7.26 7.68
C LEU A 258 -8.68 8.06 7.73
N ALA A 259 -9.27 8.42 6.58
CA ALA A 259 -10.62 8.97 6.54
C ALA A 259 -11.69 7.86 6.52
N ASP A 260 -12.93 8.21 6.84
CA ASP A 260 -14.09 7.32 6.78
C ASP A 260 -14.56 7.10 5.32
N ASN A 261 -13.71 6.46 4.51
CA ASN A 261 -14.06 6.04 3.16
C ASN A 261 -15.10 4.89 3.25
N PRO A 262 -16.25 4.97 2.57
CA PRO A 262 -17.22 3.88 2.61
C PRO A 262 -16.62 2.58 2.07
N LEU A 263 -16.67 1.51 2.86
CA LEU A 263 -16.06 0.21 2.54
C LEU A 263 -16.50 -0.33 1.17
N TRP A 264 -17.78 -0.18 0.84
CA TRP A 264 -18.31 -0.67 -0.44
C TRP A 264 -17.68 0.04 -1.64
N VAL A 265 -17.23 1.30 -1.48
CA VAL A 265 -16.55 2.06 -2.53
C VAL A 265 -15.10 1.60 -2.64
N THR A 266 -14.39 1.47 -1.51
CA THR A 266 -12.96 1.10 -1.51
C THR A 266 -12.75 -0.30 -2.07
N GLU A 267 -13.52 -1.28 -1.58
CA GLU A 267 -13.46 -2.67 -2.05
C GLU A 267 -14.08 -2.81 -3.44
N GLY A 268 -15.22 -2.14 -3.68
CA GLY A 268 -15.90 -2.17 -4.97
C GLY A 268 -15.01 -1.67 -6.11
N MET A 269 -14.22 -0.62 -5.85
CA MET A 269 -13.26 -0.11 -6.82
C MET A 269 -12.13 -1.09 -7.08
N ALA A 270 -11.53 -1.66 -6.04
CA ALA A 270 -10.47 -2.66 -6.21
C ALA A 270 -10.97 -3.89 -7.00
N MET A 271 -12.16 -4.39 -6.66
CA MET A 271 -12.84 -5.47 -7.41
C MET A 271 -13.14 -5.10 -8.87
N PHE A 272 -13.45 -3.83 -9.14
CA PHE A 272 -13.75 -3.36 -10.49
C PHE A 272 -12.49 -3.31 -11.39
N PHE A 273 -11.33 -2.98 -10.82
CA PHE A 273 -10.06 -2.95 -11.57
C PHE A 273 -9.34 -4.31 -11.62
N GLU A 274 -9.54 -5.19 -10.62
CA GLU A 274 -8.86 -6.49 -10.54
C GLU A 274 -9.31 -7.49 -11.60
N THR A 275 -10.42 -7.25 -12.30
CA THR A 275 -10.96 -8.21 -13.25
C THR A 275 -9.93 -8.49 -14.35
N PRO A 276 -9.42 -9.73 -14.45
CA PRO A 276 -8.35 -10.06 -15.37
C PRO A 276 -8.85 -10.00 -16.82
N ASP A 277 -8.07 -9.38 -17.70
CA ASP A 277 -8.29 -9.54 -19.15
C ASP A 277 -7.60 -10.82 -19.62
N LEU A 278 -8.36 -11.91 -19.61
CA LEU A 278 -7.91 -13.24 -20.02
C LEU A 278 -7.55 -13.35 -21.52
N THR A 279 -7.82 -12.30 -22.33
CA THR A 279 -7.50 -12.29 -23.77
C THR A 279 -6.17 -11.62 -24.09
N SER A 280 -5.57 -10.91 -23.12
CA SER A 280 -4.31 -10.20 -23.35
C SER A 280 -3.08 -11.06 -23.04
N ARG A 281 -2.09 -11.08 -23.94
CA ARG A 281 -0.77 -11.73 -23.70
C ARG A 281 0.00 -11.15 -22.50
N ALA A 282 -0.44 -10.02 -21.95
CA ALA A 282 0.15 -9.34 -20.81
C ALA A 282 -0.62 -9.55 -19.49
N GLY A 283 -1.71 -10.33 -19.50
CA GLY A 283 -2.50 -10.70 -18.32
C GLY A 283 -3.49 -9.65 -17.79
N TRP A 284 -3.48 -8.41 -18.31
CA TRP A 284 -4.43 -7.35 -17.96
C TRP A 284 -4.41 -6.21 -18.99
N ARG A 285 -5.56 -5.89 -19.59
CA ARG A 285 -5.77 -4.73 -20.49
C ARG A 285 -7.15 -4.06 -20.36
N THR A 286 -8.16 -4.72 -19.79
CA THR A 286 -9.51 -4.17 -19.62
C THR A 286 -9.90 -3.99 -18.16
N VAL A 287 -10.46 -2.84 -17.86
CA VAL A 287 -11.04 -2.48 -16.56
C VAL A 287 -12.55 -2.77 -16.61
N GLY A 288 -13.12 -3.37 -15.56
CA GLY A 288 -14.56 -3.48 -15.41
C GLY A 288 -15.26 -4.52 -16.31
N ALA A 289 -14.57 -5.57 -16.73
CA ALA A 289 -15.25 -6.70 -17.39
C ALA A 289 -16.16 -7.43 -16.37
N VAL A 290 -17.29 -7.96 -16.82
CA VAL A 290 -18.13 -8.83 -15.97
C VAL A 290 -17.55 -10.25 -16.04
N ASN A 291 -17.36 -10.88 -14.87
CA ASN A 291 -16.92 -12.28 -14.75
C ASN A 291 -17.88 -13.27 -15.43
#